data_AF-A0A931LLT8-F1
#
_entry.id   AF-A0A931LLT8-F1
#
_cell.length_a   1.000
_cell.length_b   1.000
_cell.length_c   1.000
_cell.angle_alpha   90.00
_cell.angle_beta   90.00
_cell.angle_gamma   90.00
#
_symmetry.space_group_name_H-M   'P 1'
#
loop_
_entity.id
_entity.type
_entity.pdbx_description
1 polymer ?
#
loop_
_entity_poly.entity_id
_entity_poly.type
_entity_poly.pdbx_seq_one_letter_code
_entity_poly.pdbx_strand_id
1 'polypeptide(L)'
;MVDSLLKACPQLRILASSREGLSIGGETLFAVSPLPLPQEHLEKEKLMQTPSVQLFVERAQAAKPSFQLTEENAEDVAEICRQLDGIPLALELAAARVKIMPPQKMVEYLDDRFRYLTGGARTAMAHHQTLRATIDWSYDLLEEEEKILLNRLSLFRGGFVLEATEGVCAGGALDELSVLEHLTQLVHKSLVQVDEEGEEARYRLLETVRQYAQEKLESRGEMESYRQAHGQYFLKLAVEAEPHLRGAEQAHWLNRLEREHENLRGALEWALGGRRGEEGLQLAGAMGRFWWIHGHLTEGREG
;
A
#
# COMPACT_ATOMS: atom_id res chain seq x y z
N MET A 1 6.27 -35.47 -3.66
CA MET A 1 5.46 -36.24 -2.68
C MET A 1 3.96 -36.07 -2.93
N VAL A 2 3.44 -34.83 -2.99
CA VAL A 2 2.01 -34.56 -3.24
C VAL A 2 1.53 -35.13 -4.58
N ASP A 3 2.27 -34.91 -5.67
CA ASP A 3 1.93 -35.43 -7.01
C ASP A 3 1.86 -36.96 -7.05
N SER A 4 2.75 -37.65 -6.34
CA SER A 4 2.74 -39.12 -6.23
C SER A 4 1.49 -39.64 -5.51
N LEU A 5 1.00 -38.92 -4.50
CA LEU A 5 -0.20 -39.28 -3.75
C LEU A 5 -1.49 -39.05 -4.57
N LEU A 6 -1.55 -37.94 -5.31
CA LEU A 6 -2.69 -37.64 -6.19
C LEU A 6 -2.81 -38.65 -7.33
N LYS A 7 -1.68 -39.15 -7.87
CA LYS A 7 -1.66 -40.20 -8.89
C LYS A 7 -2.08 -41.58 -8.36
N ALA A 8 -1.72 -41.89 -7.12
CA ALA A 8 -2.03 -43.18 -6.49
C ALA A 8 -3.47 -43.26 -5.94
N CYS A 9 -4.07 -42.12 -5.58
CA CYS A 9 -5.36 -42.07 -4.90
C CYS A 9 -6.36 -41.16 -5.64
N PRO A 10 -7.18 -41.68 -6.59
CA PRO A 10 -8.01 -40.88 -7.48
C PRO A 10 -9.17 -40.11 -6.82
N GLN A 11 -9.46 -40.36 -5.54
CA GLN A 11 -10.47 -39.62 -4.76
C GLN A 11 -9.87 -38.67 -3.72
N LEU A 12 -8.53 -38.61 -3.60
CA LEU A 12 -7.87 -37.74 -2.64
C LEU A 12 -8.02 -36.28 -3.06
N ARG A 13 -8.51 -35.44 -2.13
CA ARG A 13 -8.49 -33.98 -2.24
C ARG A 13 -7.59 -33.43 -1.15
N ILE A 14 -6.73 -32.48 -1.52
CA ILE A 14 -5.76 -31.88 -0.60
C ILE A 14 -6.13 -30.40 -0.47
N LEU A 15 -6.38 -29.96 0.75
CA LEU A 15 -6.46 -28.54 1.12
C LEU A 15 -5.19 -28.22 1.90
N ALA A 16 -4.35 -27.36 1.32
CA ALA A 16 -3.14 -26.87 1.96
C ALA A 16 -3.25 -25.36 2.14
N SER A 17 -2.89 -24.85 3.31
CA SER A 17 -2.65 -23.43 3.53
C SER A 17 -1.15 -23.17 3.48
N SER A 18 -0.74 -22.25 2.61
CA SER A 18 0.64 -21.86 2.38
C SER A 18 0.66 -20.42 1.87
N ARG A 19 1.82 -19.76 1.93
CA ARG A 19 2.03 -18.44 1.29
C ARG A 19 2.40 -18.56 -0.19
N GLU A 20 2.74 -19.78 -0.62
CA GLU A 20 3.10 -20.11 -2.00
C GLU A 20 2.33 -21.34 -2.45
N GLY A 21 1.98 -21.38 -3.74
CA GLY A 21 1.43 -22.57 -4.36
C GLY A 21 2.40 -23.76 -4.30
N LEU A 22 1.86 -24.96 -4.37
CA LEU A 22 2.64 -26.20 -4.46
C LEU A 22 3.28 -26.37 -5.84
N SER A 23 2.87 -25.57 -6.84
CA SER A 23 3.36 -25.58 -8.22
C SER A 23 3.20 -26.96 -8.88
N ILE A 24 2.04 -27.58 -8.69
CA ILE A 24 1.71 -28.90 -9.26
C ILE A 24 0.55 -28.82 -10.26
N GLY A 25 0.52 -29.74 -11.22
CA GLY A 25 -0.57 -29.82 -12.19
C GLY A 25 -1.92 -30.12 -11.51
N GLY A 26 -2.96 -29.37 -11.87
CA GLY A 26 -4.30 -29.49 -11.29
C GLY A 26 -4.50 -28.73 -9.96
N GLU A 27 -3.54 -27.91 -9.55
CA GLU A 27 -3.67 -27.02 -8.41
C GLU A 27 -4.67 -25.88 -8.68
N THR A 28 -5.52 -25.60 -7.70
CA THR A 28 -6.36 -24.38 -7.66
C THR A 28 -5.88 -23.53 -6.50
N LEU A 29 -5.35 -22.35 -6.79
CA LEU A 29 -4.94 -21.38 -5.78
C LEU A 29 -6.15 -20.54 -5.35
N PHE A 30 -6.32 -20.38 -4.04
CA PHE A 30 -7.31 -19.50 -3.45
C PHE A 30 -6.58 -18.45 -2.60
N ALA A 31 -6.45 -17.24 -3.13
CA ALA A 31 -5.82 -16.14 -2.42
C ALA A 31 -6.72 -15.67 -1.27
N VAL A 32 -6.19 -15.63 -0.05
CA VAL A 32 -6.88 -15.10 1.12
C VAL A 32 -6.53 -13.62 1.26
N SER A 33 -7.37 -12.76 0.70
CA SER A 33 -7.20 -11.31 0.80
C SER A 33 -7.41 -10.82 2.25
N PRO A 34 -6.82 -9.66 2.63
CA PRO A 34 -7.19 -8.98 3.87
C PRO A 34 -8.69 -8.65 3.91
N LEU A 35 -9.17 -8.34 5.12
CA LEU A 35 -10.58 -8.00 5.28
C LEU A 35 -10.92 -6.70 4.53
N PRO A 36 -12.06 -6.64 3.83
CA PRO A 36 -12.50 -5.42 3.17
C PRO A 36 -12.53 -4.23 4.13
N LEU A 37 -12.01 -3.10 3.62
CA LEU A 37 -11.82 -1.85 4.36
C LEU A 37 -13.04 -0.93 4.24
N PRO A 38 -13.24 -0.02 5.21
CA PRO A 38 -14.33 0.95 5.15
C PRO A 38 -14.01 2.05 4.13
N GLN A 39 -14.95 2.34 3.23
CA GLN A 39 -14.88 3.51 2.35
C GLN A 39 -14.90 4.81 3.17
N GLU A 40 -14.43 5.91 2.59
CA GLU A 40 -14.41 7.20 3.27
C GLU A 40 -15.82 7.72 3.56
N HIS A 41 -15.96 8.48 4.65
CA HIS A 41 -17.17 9.21 5.01
C HIS A 41 -18.46 8.35 5.10
N LEU A 42 -18.34 7.08 5.52
CA LEU A 42 -19.49 6.21 5.76
C LEU A 42 -20.17 6.51 7.10
N GLU A 43 -21.51 6.46 7.11
CA GLU A 43 -22.32 6.45 8.33
C GLU A 43 -22.01 5.21 9.19
N LYS A 44 -22.14 5.36 10.51
CA LYS A 44 -21.82 4.32 11.51
C LYS A 44 -22.47 2.97 11.20
N GLU A 45 -23.74 2.94 10.78
CA GLU A 45 -24.46 1.70 10.48
C GLU A 45 -23.82 0.93 9.32
N LYS A 46 -23.28 1.64 8.33
CA LYS A 46 -22.56 1.03 7.20
C LYS A 46 -21.14 0.62 7.60
N LEU A 47 -20.47 1.39 8.45
CA LEU A 47 -19.17 1.02 9.01
C LEU A 47 -19.25 -0.31 9.78
N MET A 48 -20.28 -0.52 10.59
CA MET A 48 -20.52 -1.80 11.31
C MET A 48 -20.73 -3.00 10.39
N GLN A 49 -21.01 -2.80 9.09
CA GLN A 49 -21.15 -3.88 8.11
C GLN A 49 -19.84 -4.23 7.41
N THR A 50 -18.80 -3.42 7.61
CA THR A 50 -17.48 -3.63 7.02
C THR A 50 -16.73 -4.73 7.78
N PRO A 51 -16.23 -5.79 7.13
CA PRO A 51 -15.59 -6.92 7.81
C PRO A 51 -14.39 -6.56 8.70
N SER A 52 -13.54 -5.61 8.29
CA SER A 52 -12.42 -5.15 9.12
C SER A 52 -12.90 -4.49 10.42
N VAL A 53 -13.95 -3.66 10.32
CA VAL A 53 -14.57 -2.96 11.45
C VAL A 53 -15.29 -3.95 12.36
N GLN A 54 -16.01 -4.92 11.79
CA GLN A 54 -16.65 -6.00 12.55
C GLN A 54 -15.65 -6.76 13.39
N LEU A 55 -14.55 -7.21 12.78
CA LEU A 55 -13.50 -7.92 13.51
C LEU A 55 -12.91 -7.02 14.61
N PHE A 56 -12.59 -5.76 14.31
CA PHE A 56 -12.04 -4.84 15.30
C PHE A 56 -12.99 -4.69 16.50
N VAL A 57 -14.29 -4.42 16.25
CA VAL A 57 -15.30 -4.25 17.30
C VAL A 57 -15.48 -5.52 18.11
N GLU A 58 -15.55 -6.68 17.46
CA GLU A 58 -15.67 -7.98 18.13
C GLU A 58 -14.48 -8.25 19.07
N ARG A 59 -13.26 -8.02 18.58
CA ARG A 59 -12.04 -8.19 19.38
C ARG A 59 -11.93 -7.14 20.48
N ALA A 60 -12.36 -5.90 20.23
CA ALA A 60 -12.37 -4.82 21.20
C ALA A 60 -13.36 -5.08 22.34
N GLN A 61 -14.52 -5.67 22.03
CA GLN A 61 -15.51 -6.11 23.02
C GLN A 61 -15.03 -7.31 23.84
N ALA A 62 -14.37 -8.27 23.20
CA ALA A 62 -13.74 -9.39 23.90
C ALA A 62 -12.68 -8.90 24.90
N ALA A 63 -11.94 -7.84 24.57
CA ALA A 63 -11.04 -7.18 25.50
C ALA A 63 -11.83 -6.38 26.57
N LYS A 64 -12.60 -5.37 26.16
CA LYS A 64 -13.35 -4.46 27.02
C LYS A 64 -14.85 -4.60 26.72
N PRO A 65 -15.62 -5.36 27.53
CA PRO A 65 -17.04 -5.63 27.25
C PRO A 65 -17.94 -4.38 27.13
N SER A 66 -17.50 -3.23 27.68
CA SER A 66 -18.20 -1.96 27.54
C SER A 66 -17.88 -1.18 26.26
N PHE A 67 -16.98 -1.69 25.41
CA PHE A 67 -16.65 -1.04 24.14
C PHE A 67 -17.83 -1.12 23.17
N GLN A 68 -18.18 0.03 22.59
CA GLN A 68 -19.17 0.14 21.53
C GLN A 68 -18.65 1.08 20.46
N LEU A 69 -19.01 0.81 19.20
CA LEU A 69 -18.84 1.77 18.13
C LEU A 69 -19.88 2.89 18.33
N THR A 70 -19.42 4.13 18.43
CA THR A 70 -20.22 5.35 18.62
C THR A 70 -19.94 6.32 17.48
N GLU A 71 -20.80 7.31 17.25
CA GLU A 71 -20.53 8.35 16.24
C GLU A 71 -19.19 9.05 16.50
N GLU A 72 -18.83 9.23 17.78
CA GLU A 72 -17.59 9.91 18.18
C GLU A 72 -16.31 9.11 17.91
N ASN A 73 -16.38 7.79 17.73
CA ASN A 73 -15.20 6.94 17.51
C ASN A 73 -15.24 6.17 16.18
N ALA A 74 -16.33 6.29 15.42
CA ALA A 74 -16.53 5.55 14.19
C ALA A 74 -15.46 5.87 13.14
N GLU A 75 -15.13 7.16 13.00
CA GLU A 75 -14.10 7.62 12.07
C GLU A 75 -12.70 7.15 12.48
N ASP A 76 -12.35 7.21 13.76
CA ASP A 76 -11.07 6.70 14.26
C ASP A 76 -10.92 5.20 14.06
N VAL A 77 -11.98 4.43 14.30
CA VAL A 77 -11.96 2.97 14.09
C VAL A 77 -11.84 2.64 12.60
N ALA A 78 -12.53 3.39 11.74
CA ALA A 78 -12.39 3.24 10.30
C ALA A 78 -10.96 3.55 9.85
N GLU A 79 -10.35 4.60 10.42
CA GLU A 79 -8.98 4.98 10.14
C GLU A 79 -7.97 3.93 10.63
N ILE A 80 -8.12 3.42 11.85
CA ILE A 80 -7.31 2.29 12.35
C ILE A 80 -7.42 1.09 11.41
N CYS A 81 -8.62 0.77 10.93
CA CYS A 81 -8.80 -0.35 10.00
C CYS A 81 -8.04 -0.13 8.69
N ARG A 82 -8.09 1.09 8.14
CA ARG A 82 -7.35 1.47 6.93
C ARG A 82 -5.84 1.41 7.15
N GLN A 83 -5.34 2.02 8.22
CA GLN A 83 -3.92 2.04 8.56
C GLN A 83 -3.34 0.65 8.87
N LEU A 84 -4.19 -0.30 9.26
CA LEU A 84 -3.81 -1.70 9.50
C LEU A 84 -4.14 -2.62 8.33
N ASP A 85 -4.46 -2.06 7.16
CA ASP A 85 -4.62 -2.77 5.88
C ASP A 85 -5.69 -3.89 5.90
N GLY A 86 -6.59 -3.89 6.88
CA GLY A 86 -7.57 -4.97 7.03
C GLY A 86 -6.94 -6.31 7.45
N ILE A 87 -5.67 -6.33 7.87
CA ILE A 87 -4.96 -7.56 8.26
C ILE A 87 -5.57 -8.08 9.56
N PRO A 88 -6.23 -9.26 9.58
CA PRO A 88 -7.00 -9.72 10.75
C PRO A 88 -6.19 -9.72 12.05
N LEU A 89 -4.94 -10.18 11.99
CA LEU A 89 -4.06 -10.25 13.15
C LEU A 89 -3.67 -8.86 13.68
N ALA A 90 -3.42 -7.89 12.81
CA ALA A 90 -3.09 -6.53 13.20
C ALA A 90 -4.29 -5.86 13.88
N LEU A 91 -5.48 -6.03 13.31
CA LEU A 91 -6.74 -5.55 13.87
C LEU A 91 -7.02 -6.14 15.26
N GLU A 92 -6.85 -7.46 15.43
CA GLU A 92 -7.05 -8.12 16.73
C GLU A 92 -6.13 -7.55 17.82
N LEU A 93 -4.87 -7.28 17.47
CA LEU A 93 -3.87 -6.81 18.41
C LEU A 93 -4.02 -5.31 18.73
N ALA A 94 -4.50 -4.50 17.78
CA ALA A 94 -4.91 -3.13 18.04
C ALA A 94 -6.17 -3.09 18.92
N ALA A 95 -7.19 -3.86 18.58
CA ALA A 95 -8.44 -3.95 19.32
C ALA A 95 -8.24 -4.38 20.79
N ALA A 96 -7.26 -5.25 21.07
CA ALA A 96 -6.91 -5.63 22.44
C ALA A 96 -6.47 -4.44 23.34
N ARG A 97 -6.01 -3.32 22.74
CA ARG A 97 -5.48 -2.15 23.46
C ARG A 97 -6.55 -1.15 23.89
N VAL A 98 -7.81 -1.32 23.51
CA VAL A 98 -8.91 -0.38 23.87
C VAL A 98 -9.15 -0.25 25.38
N LYS A 99 -8.59 -1.17 26.18
CA LYS A 99 -8.57 -1.09 27.65
C LYS A 99 -7.75 0.07 28.19
N ILE A 100 -6.66 0.41 27.49
CA ILE A 100 -5.61 1.31 27.97
C ILE A 100 -5.40 2.52 27.05
N MET A 101 -5.94 2.48 25.84
CA MET A 101 -5.79 3.52 24.83
C MET A 101 -7.09 3.66 24.03
N PRO A 102 -7.74 4.84 23.99
CA PRO A 102 -8.94 5.05 23.18
C PRO A 102 -8.59 5.08 21.67
N PRO A 103 -9.54 4.79 20.75
CA PRO A 103 -9.32 4.77 19.30
C PRO A 103 -8.65 6.04 18.75
N GLN A 104 -9.09 7.23 19.18
CA GLN A 104 -8.49 8.52 18.81
C GLN A 104 -6.97 8.53 19.05
N LYS A 105 -6.56 8.04 20.23
CA LYS A 105 -5.13 7.96 20.60
C LYS A 105 -4.40 6.84 19.88
N MET A 106 -5.08 5.80 19.41
CA MET A 106 -4.45 4.78 18.56
C MET A 106 -4.13 5.33 17.17
N VAL A 107 -5.03 6.13 16.58
CA VAL A 107 -4.76 6.81 15.30
C VAL A 107 -3.52 7.69 15.42
N GLU A 108 -3.49 8.60 16.42
CA GLU A 108 -2.31 9.43 16.68
C GLU A 108 -1.03 8.60 16.89
N TYR A 109 -1.14 7.48 17.61
CA TYR A 109 0.01 6.61 17.91
C TYR A 109 0.49 5.79 16.72
N LEU A 110 -0.41 5.37 15.83
CA LEU A 110 -0.07 4.70 14.59
C LEU A 110 0.60 5.69 13.64
N ASP A 111 0.05 6.90 13.49
CA ASP A 111 0.66 8.01 12.76
C ASP A 111 2.08 8.33 13.27
N ASP A 112 2.23 8.47 14.60
CA ASP A 112 3.52 8.74 15.23
C ASP A 112 4.48 7.56 15.08
N ARG A 113 4.03 6.30 15.19
CA ARG A 113 4.91 5.13 14.95
C ARG A 113 5.37 5.05 13.51
N PHE A 114 4.53 5.38 12.54
CA PHE A 114 4.93 5.46 11.14
C PHE A 114 5.94 6.59 10.91
N ARG A 115 5.83 7.70 11.65
CA ARG A 115 6.86 8.75 11.71
C ARG A 115 8.12 8.39 12.52
N TYR A 116 8.06 7.45 13.47
CA TYR A 116 9.22 7.01 14.25
C TYR A 116 9.91 5.77 13.65
N LEU A 117 9.26 5.03 12.75
CA LEU A 117 9.91 3.98 11.95
C LEU A 117 10.94 4.57 10.96
N THR A 118 10.78 5.85 10.58
CA THR A 118 11.79 6.64 9.84
C THR A 118 12.89 7.25 10.73
N GLY A 119 12.86 6.99 12.05
CA GLY A 119 13.82 7.55 13.02
C GLY A 119 14.08 6.59 14.19
N GLY A 120 15.06 5.69 14.01
CA GLY A 120 15.29 4.53 14.88
C GLY A 120 15.33 4.78 16.39
N ALA A 121 14.59 3.96 17.15
CA ALA A 121 14.84 3.68 18.56
C ALA A 121 14.34 2.29 18.99
N ARG A 122 15.14 1.66 19.85
CA ARG A 122 15.32 0.22 20.07
C ARG A 122 14.30 -0.44 21.02
N THR A 123 13.04 0.00 21.04
CA THR A 123 12.05 -0.48 22.03
C THR A 123 10.64 -0.70 21.43
N ALA A 124 10.55 -1.40 20.31
CA ALA A 124 9.25 -1.80 19.75
C ALA A 124 8.72 -3.07 20.45
N MET A 125 7.68 -2.87 21.28
CA MET A 125 6.85 -3.87 21.98
C MET A 125 6.62 -5.20 21.23
N ALA A 126 6.56 -6.31 21.98
CA ALA A 126 6.47 -7.71 21.55
C ALA A 126 5.45 -8.06 20.44
N HIS A 127 4.39 -7.26 20.23
CA HIS A 127 3.44 -7.45 19.12
C HIS A 127 4.00 -6.99 17.76
N HIS A 128 4.74 -5.87 17.73
CA HIS A 128 5.34 -5.37 16.49
C HIS A 128 6.49 -6.27 16.04
N GLN A 129 7.11 -7.01 16.97
CA GLN A 129 8.04 -8.08 16.61
C GLN A 129 7.35 -9.19 15.82
N THR A 130 6.10 -9.57 16.12
CA THR A 130 5.45 -10.67 15.40
C THR A 130 5.05 -10.28 13.97
N LEU A 131 4.47 -9.09 13.77
CA LEU A 131 4.13 -8.63 12.42
C LEU A 131 5.40 -8.35 11.60
N ARG A 132 6.38 -7.66 12.19
CA ARG A 132 7.66 -7.42 11.54
C ARG A 132 8.42 -8.72 11.27
N ALA A 133 8.44 -9.68 12.18
CA ALA A 133 9.05 -11.00 11.96
C ALA A 133 8.33 -11.79 10.85
N THR A 134 7.02 -11.63 10.71
CA THR A 134 6.26 -12.25 9.61
C THR A 134 6.65 -11.62 8.27
N ILE A 135 6.85 -10.30 8.22
CA ILE A 135 7.32 -9.61 7.02
C ILE A 135 8.79 -9.94 6.77
N ASP A 136 9.65 -9.92 7.79
CA ASP A 136 11.07 -10.33 7.70
C ASP A 136 11.19 -11.72 7.10
N TRP A 137 10.43 -12.68 7.60
CA TRP A 137 10.43 -14.04 7.05
C TRP A 137 9.94 -14.08 5.60
N SER A 138 8.89 -13.34 5.26
CA SER A 138 8.37 -13.26 3.88
C SER A 138 9.37 -12.58 2.95
N TYR A 139 10.10 -11.59 3.46
CA TYR A 139 11.13 -10.86 2.74
C TYR A 139 12.38 -11.70 2.53
N ASP A 140 12.83 -12.44 3.54
CA ASP A 140 14.03 -13.27 3.47
C ASP A 140 13.90 -14.40 2.44
N LEU A 141 12.67 -14.89 2.20
CA LEU A 141 12.31 -15.86 1.16
C LEU A 141 12.30 -15.32 -0.27
N LEU A 142 12.40 -14.00 -0.44
CA LEU A 142 12.48 -13.40 -1.77
C LEU A 142 13.87 -13.61 -2.38
N GLU A 143 13.89 -13.81 -3.70
CA GLU A 143 15.10 -13.70 -4.50
C GLU A 143 15.61 -12.25 -4.47
N GLU A 144 16.90 -12.05 -4.77
CA GLU A 144 17.53 -10.74 -4.60
C GLU A 144 16.89 -9.67 -5.49
N GLU A 145 16.54 -10.04 -6.73
CA GLU A 145 15.86 -9.18 -7.69
C GLU A 145 14.45 -8.80 -7.21
N GLU A 146 13.72 -9.74 -6.59
CA GLU A 146 12.41 -9.48 -6.00
C GLU A 146 12.51 -8.56 -4.78
N LYS A 147 13.54 -8.72 -3.93
CA LYS A 147 13.82 -7.80 -2.82
C LYS A 147 14.09 -6.40 -3.33
N ILE A 148 14.88 -6.28 -4.39
CA ILE A 148 15.20 -5.00 -5.02
C ILE A 148 13.93 -4.35 -5.57
N LEU A 149 13.10 -5.09 -6.31
CA LEU A 149 11.85 -4.56 -6.83
C LEU A 149 10.92 -4.12 -5.70
N LEU A 150 10.69 -4.96 -4.69
CA LEU A 150 9.83 -4.64 -3.56
C LEU A 150 10.29 -3.36 -2.82
N ASN A 151 11.60 -3.22 -2.61
CA ASN A 151 12.20 -2.01 -2.02
C ASN A 151 11.90 -0.77 -2.85
N ARG A 152 12.04 -0.84 -4.18
CA ARG A 152 11.78 0.31 -5.08
C ARG A 152 10.29 0.64 -5.16
N LEU A 153 9.42 -0.36 -5.14
CA LEU A 153 7.97 -0.19 -5.12
C LEU A 153 7.48 0.60 -3.89
N SER A 154 8.26 0.65 -2.80
CA SER A 154 7.89 1.39 -1.59
C SER A 154 7.73 2.91 -1.81
N LEU A 155 8.27 3.43 -2.92
CA LEU A 155 8.20 4.83 -3.29
C LEU A 155 6.81 5.26 -3.77
N PHE A 156 6.04 4.32 -4.35
CA PHE A 156 4.68 4.59 -4.76
C PHE A 156 3.77 4.72 -3.54
N ARG A 157 2.92 5.74 -3.53
CA ARG A 157 1.90 6.01 -2.51
C ARG A 157 0.52 5.64 -3.06
N GLY A 158 -0.24 4.87 -2.28
CA GLY A 158 -1.55 4.35 -2.69
C GLY A 158 -1.43 3.14 -3.63
N GLY A 159 -1.00 3.36 -4.88
CA GLY A 159 -0.87 2.29 -5.87
C GLY A 159 -0.09 2.71 -7.11
N PHE A 160 0.01 1.82 -8.08
CA PHE A 160 0.79 2.00 -9.30
C PHE A 160 0.33 1.08 -10.42
N VAL A 161 0.66 1.42 -11.65
CA VAL A 161 0.46 0.56 -12.84
C VAL A 161 1.78 -0.05 -13.28
N LEU A 162 1.72 -1.04 -14.18
CA LEU A 162 2.93 -1.69 -14.70
C LEU A 162 3.85 -0.68 -15.39
N GLU A 163 3.31 0.19 -16.24
CA GLU A 163 4.07 1.24 -16.95
C GLU A 163 4.88 2.12 -15.97
N ALA A 164 4.27 2.51 -14.86
CA ALA A 164 4.93 3.32 -13.84
C ALA A 164 6.02 2.52 -13.10
N THR A 165 5.77 1.24 -12.85
CA THR A 165 6.75 0.35 -12.23
C THR A 165 7.98 0.20 -13.11
N GLU A 166 7.80 -0.02 -14.41
CA GLU A 166 8.91 -0.10 -15.38
C GLU A 166 9.67 1.22 -15.43
N GLY A 167 8.97 2.35 -15.55
CA GLY A 167 9.58 3.68 -15.65
C GLY A 167 10.35 4.14 -14.41
N VAL A 168 9.98 3.65 -13.22
CA VAL A 168 10.60 4.06 -11.95
C VAL A 168 11.55 3.01 -11.38
N CYS A 169 11.20 1.73 -11.45
CA CYS A 169 11.91 0.65 -10.79
C CYS A 169 12.91 -0.08 -11.68
N ALA A 170 12.87 0.09 -13.01
CA ALA A 170 13.90 -0.48 -13.88
C ALA A 170 15.27 0.19 -13.65
N GLY A 171 16.35 -0.53 -13.96
CA GLY A 171 17.73 -0.06 -13.89
C GLY A 171 18.58 -0.78 -12.83
N GLY A 172 19.90 -0.76 -13.05
CA GLY A 172 20.85 -1.48 -12.20
C GLY A 172 20.68 -2.99 -12.36
N ALA A 173 20.25 -3.66 -11.29
CA ALA A 173 20.05 -5.11 -11.25
C ALA A 173 18.73 -5.61 -11.89
N LEU A 174 17.82 -4.71 -12.26
CA LEU A 174 16.55 -5.04 -12.90
C LEU A 174 16.52 -4.48 -14.32
N ASP A 175 16.28 -5.32 -15.32
CA ASP A 175 15.91 -4.87 -16.66
C ASP A 175 14.38 -4.70 -16.77
N GLU A 176 13.89 -3.98 -17.78
CA GLU A 176 12.45 -3.71 -17.93
C GLU A 176 11.62 -5.00 -18.08
N LEU A 177 12.18 -6.01 -18.77
CA LEU A 177 11.48 -7.27 -19.02
C LEU A 177 11.31 -8.13 -17.76
N SER A 178 12.26 -8.08 -16.82
CA SER A 178 12.18 -8.81 -15.54
C SER A 178 11.26 -8.14 -14.52
N VAL A 179 10.96 -6.85 -14.65
CA VAL A 179 10.06 -6.12 -13.72
C VAL A 179 8.69 -6.80 -13.66
N LEU A 180 8.10 -7.15 -14.80
CA LEU A 180 6.81 -7.84 -14.84
C LEU A 180 6.86 -9.24 -14.20
N GLU A 181 7.93 -10.00 -14.47
CA GLU A 181 8.11 -11.33 -13.91
C GLU A 181 8.21 -11.26 -12.37
N HIS A 182 9.05 -10.37 -11.85
CA HIS A 182 9.21 -10.19 -10.40
C HIS A 182 7.96 -9.59 -9.74
N LEU A 183 7.26 -8.66 -10.39
CA LEU A 183 5.98 -8.14 -9.90
C LEU A 183 4.94 -9.26 -9.77
N THR A 184 4.89 -10.17 -10.75
CA THR A 184 4.02 -11.36 -10.72
C THR A 184 4.36 -12.26 -9.53
N GLN A 185 5.64 -12.49 -9.25
CA GLN A 185 6.04 -13.26 -8.06
C GLN A 185 5.66 -12.58 -6.74
N LEU A 186 5.82 -11.26 -6.65
CA LEU A 186 5.40 -10.51 -5.46
C LEU A 186 3.88 -10.56 -5.23
N VAL A 187 3.09 -10.60 -6.30
CA VAL A 187 1.64 -10.83 -6.23
C VAL A 187 1.34 -12.25 -5.74
N HIS A 188 1.99 -13.28 -6.30
CA HIS A 188 1.82 -14.66 -5.86
C HIS A 188 2.17 -14.86 -4.38
N LYS A 189 3.20 -14.14 -3.90
CA LYS A 189 3.64 -14.13 -2.49
C LYS A 189 2.80 -13.21 -1.58
N SER A 190 1.75 -12.60 -2.13
CA SER A 190 0.82 -11.69 -1.43
C SER A 190 1.51 -10.47 -0.77
N LEU A 191 2.63 -10.02 -1.33
CA LEU A 191 3.33 -8.80 -0.92
C LEU A 191 2.86 -7.58 -1.73
N VAL A 192 2.35 -7.82 -2.94
CA VAL A 192 1.66 -6.86 -3.80
C VAL A 192 0.24 -7.35 -4.02
N GLN A 193 -0.72 -6.44 -4.05
CA GLN A 193 -2.12 -6.73 -4.36
C GLN A 193 -2.47 -6.17 -5.72
N VAL A 194 -3.39 -6.84 -6.42
CA VAL A 194 -3.95 -6.40 -7.70
C VAL A 194 -5.37 -5.95 -7.43
N ASP A 195 -5.68 -4.74 -7.88
CA ASP A 195 -7.02 -4.19 -7.97
C ASP A 195 -7.50 -4.36 -9.42
N GLU A 196 -8.60 -5.08 -9.61
CA GLU A 196 -9.16 -5.42 -10.92
C GLU A 196 -10.17 -4.36 -11.40
N GLU A 197 -10.38 -3.26 -10.66
CA GLU A 197 -11.32 -2.21 -11.03
C GLU A 197 -10.77 -1.24 -12.09
N GLY A 198 -10.86 -1.60 -13.37
CA GLY A 198 -10.56 -0.68 -14.48
C GLY A 198 -10.21 -1.35 -15.80
N GLU A 199 -9.85 -0.53 -16.79
CA GLU A 199 -9.31 -1.01 -18.09
C GLU A 199 -7.84 -1.46 -17.98
N GLU A 200 -7.13 -1.09 -16.91
CA GLU A 200 -5.74 -1.43 -16.64
C GLU A 200 -5.59 -1.96 -15.22
N ALA A 201 -4.79 -3.03 -15.04
CA ALA A 201 -4.52 -3.62 -13.73
C ALA A 201 -3.74 -2.64 -12.84
N ARG A 202 -4.27 -2.37 -11.65
CA ARG A 202 -3.59 -1.51 -10.66
C ARG A 202 -3.02 -2.37 -9.55
N TYR A 203 -1.80 -2.06 -9.15
CA TYR A 203 -1.10 -2.75 -8.08
C TYR A 203 -1.02 -1.85 -6.86
N ARG A 204 -1.01 -2.44 -5.67
CA ARG A 204 -0.78 -1.72 -4.42
C ARG A 204 0.03 -2.55 -3.43
N LEU A 205 0.88 -1.86 -2.68
CA LEU A 205 1.50 -2.45 -1.49
C LEU A 205 0.56 -2.25 -0.30
N LEU A 206 0.53 -3.24 0.59
CA LEU A 206 0.00 -3.01 1.93
C LEU A 206 0.90 -2.00 2.63
N GLU A 207 0.34 -1.02 3.33
CA GLU A 207 1.08 0.08 3.94
C GLU A 207 2.18 -0.44 4.89
N THR A 208 1.87 -1.50 5.64
CA THR A 208 2.83 -2.20 6.50
C THR A 208 4.02 -2.81 5.74
N VAL A 209 3.79 -3.36 4.54
CA VAL A 209 4.83 -3.90 3.65
C VAL A 209 5.61 -2.77 2.98
N ARG A 210 4.92 -1.71 2.56
CA ARG A 210 5.50 -0.52 1.92
C ARG A 210 6.56 0.10 2.82
N GLN A 211 6.22 0.36 4.08
CA GLN A 211 7.16 0.97 5.03
C GLN A 211 8.35 0.07 5.34
N TYR A 212 8.11 -1.24 5.51
CA TYR A 212 9.19 -2.21 5.70
C TYR A 212 10.17 -2.18 4.51
N ALA A 213 9.64 -2.21 3.29
CA ALA A 213 10.43 -2.15 2.07
C ALA A 213 11.16 -0.81 1.91
N GLN A 214 10.55 0.29 2.36
CA GLN A 214 11.18 1.61 2.38
C GLN A 214 12.40 1.66 3.31
N GLU A 215 12.29 1.11 4.52
CA GLU A 215 13.44 1.01 5.44
C GLU A 215 14.59 0.20 4.81
N LYS A 216 14.26 -0.88 4.06
CA LYS A 216 15.27 -1.67 3.34
C LYS A 216 15.90 -0.87 2.21
N LEU A 217 15.13 -0.10 1.45
CA LEU A 217 15.64 0.80 0.40
C LEU A 217 16.59 1.85 0.99
N GLU A 218 16.21 2.46 2.11
CA GLU A 218 17.04 3.42 2.84
C GLU A 218 18.34 2.78 3.35
N SER A 219 18.26 1.55 3.89
CA SER A 219 19.45 0.82 4.36
C SER A 219 20.45 0.47 3.25
N ARG A 220 19.99 0.38 2.00
CA ARG A 220 20.83 0.16 0.81
C ARG A 220 21.47 1.44 0.28
N GLY A 221 21.02 2.61 0.74
CA GLY A 221 21.53 3.90 0.27
C GLY A 221 21.07 4.29 -1.14
N GLU A 222 20.06 3.62 -1.69
CA GLU A 222 19.56 3.85 -3.06
C GLU A 222 18.35 4.81 -3.09
N MET A 223 17.86 5.24 -1.92
CA MET A 223 16.61 6.01 -1.77
C MET A 223 16.57 7.26 -2.64
N GLU A 224 17.65 8.05 -2.70
CA GLU A 224 17.64 9.33 -3.44
C GLU A 224 17.57 9.11 -4.95
N SER A 225 18.28 8.11 -5.49
CA SER A 225 18.28 7.80 -6.93
C SER A 225 16.89 7.37 -7.41
N TYR A 226 16.19 6.54 -6.62
CA TYR A 226 14.86 6.09 -7.00
C TYR A 226 13.77 7.12 -6.68
N ARG A 227 13.93 7.96 -5.64
CA ARG A 227 13.07 9.15 -5.48
C ARG A 227 13.17 10.09 -6.68
N GLN A 228 14.38 10.28 -7.22
CA GLN A 228 14.58 11.06 -8.43
C GLN A 228 13.87 10.43 -9.63
N ALA A 229 14.03 9.12 -9.86
CA ALA A 229 13.33 8.42 -10.94
C ALA A 229 11.80 8.55 -10.79
N HIS A 230 11.27 8.36 -9.58
CA HIS A 230 9.85 8.55 -9.27
C HIS A 230 9.39 9.99 -9.57
N GLY A 231 10.11 11.00 -9.05
CA GLY A 231 9.80 12.40 -9.28
C GLY A 231 9.79 12.77 -10.77
N GLN A 232 10.78 12.30 -11.52
CA GLN A 232 10.89 12.54 -12.97
C GLN A 232 9.78 11.86 -13.76
N TYR A 233 9.40 10.63 -13.40
CA TYR A 233 8.29 9.92 -14.03
C TYR A 233 6.96 10.68 -13.85
N PHE A 234 6.63 11.05 -12.62
CA PHE A 234 5.36 11.74 -12.32
C PHE A 234 5.35 13.19 -12.81
N LEU A 235 6.52 13.86 -12.89
CA LEU A 235 6.64 15.15 -13.59
C LEU A 235 6.31 15.00 -15.07
N LYS A 236 6.89 14.00 -15.75
CA LYS A 236 6.60 13.73 -17.17
C LYS A 236 5.11 13.46 -17.38
N LEU A 237 4.49 12.64 -16.54
CA LEU A 237 3.06 12.35 -16.58
C LEU A 237 2.21 13.62 -16.44
N ALA A 238 2.52 14.48 -15.48
CA ALA A 238 1.78 15.72 -15.27
C ALA A 238 1.91 16.68 -16.46
N VAL A 239 3.12 16.82 -17.00
CA VAL A 239 3.39 17.67 -18.17
C VAL A 239 2.69 17.14 -19.42
N GLU A 240 2.66 15.81 -19.60
CA GLU A 240 1.91 15.17 -20.68
C GLU A 240 0.42 15.41 -20.55
N ALA A 241 -0.15 15.36 -19.33
CA ALA A 241 -1.57 15.58 -19.09
C ALA A 241 -2.04 17.03 -19.36
N GLU A 242 -1.21 18.03 -19.03
CA GLU A 242 -1.55 19.47 -19.06
C GLU A 242 -2.33 19.94 -20.31
N PRO A 243 -1.89 19.67 -21.55
CA PRO A 243 -2.60 20.12 -22.74
C PRO A 243 -3.95 19.42 -22.92
N HIS A 244 -4.09 18.17 -22.49
CA HIS A 244 -5.30 17.38 -22.65
C HIS A 244 -6.40 17.74 -21.64
N LEU A 245 -6.04 18.41 -20.53
CA LEU A 245 -7.01 18.95 -19.55
C LEU A 245 -7.90 20.08 -20.11
N ARG A 246 -7.67 20.52 -21.36
CA ARG A 246 -8.50 21.51 -22.09
C ARG A 246 -9.22 20.91 -23.30
N GLY A 247 -8.97 19.64 -23.61
CA GLY A 247 -9.41 18.99 -24.85
C GLY A 247 -10.52 17.96 -24.66
N ALA A 248 -10.80 17.20 -25.72
CA ALA A 248 -11.83 16.15 -25.73
C ALA A 248 -11.50 14.98 -24.77
N GLU A 249 -10.22 14.78 -24.44
CA GLU A 249 -9.74 13.72 -23.54
C GLU A 249 -9.70 14.14 -22.07
N GLN A 250 -10.25 15.31 -21.72
CA GLN A 250 -10.19 15.87 -20.36
C GLN A 250 -10.64 14.88 -19.28
N ALA A 251 -11.76 14.18 -19.49
CA ALA A 251 -12.27 13.24 -18.48
C ALA A 251 -11.32 12.05 -18.24
N HIS A 252 -10.70 11.54 -19.31
CA HIS A 252 -9.73 10.46 -19.21
C HIS A 252 -8.50 10.90 -18.40
N TRP A 253 -7.94 12.06 -18.72
CA TRP A 253 -6.76 12.59 -18.04
C TRP A 253 -7.03 13.03 -16.60
N LEU A 254 -8.20 13.59 -16.30
CA LEU A 254 -8.59 13.89 -14.92
C LEU A 254 -8.67 12.60 -14.09
N ASN A 255 -9.33 11.55 -14.59
CA ASN A 255 -9.39 10.26 -13.90
C ASN A 255 -8.00 9.63 -13.71
N ARG A 256 -7.10 9.78 -14.69
CA ARG A 256 -5.71 9.30 -14.57
C ARG A 256 -4.94 10.07 -13.48
N LEU A 257 -5.02 11.41 -13.48
CA LEU A 257 -4.35 12.24 -12.48
C LEU A 257 -4.92 12.02 -11.06
N GLU A 258 -6.23 11.83 -10.93
CA GLU A 258 -6.87 11.51 -9.65
C GLU A 258 -6.32 10.20 -9.06
N ARG A 259 -6.23 9.15 -9.88
CA ARG A 259 -5.66 7.86 -9.46
C ARG A 259 -4.19 7.95 -9.04
N GLU A 260 -3.43 8.85 -9.66
CA GLU A 260 -2.01 9.08 -9.37
C GLU A 260 -1.76 10.21 -8.37
N HIS A 261 -2.81 10.79 -7.76
CA HIS A 261 -2.70 12.00 -6.96
C HIS A 261 -1.71 11.87 -5.78
N GLU A 262 -1.75 10.73 -5.08
CA GLU A 262 -0.81 10.41 -3.99
C GLU A 262 0.66 10.35 -4.45
N ASN A 263 0.90 9.78 -5.64
CA ASN A 263 2.23 9.72 -6.24
C ASN A 263 2.71 11.11 -6.71
N LEU A 264 1.81 11.91 -7.29
CA LEU A 264 2.09 13.28 -7.71
C LEU A 264 2.41 14.17 -6.51
N ARG A 265 1.71 14.00 -5.38
CA ARG A 265 2.06 14.68 -4.12
C ARG A 265 3.43 14.27 -3.62
N GLY A 266 3.75 12.98 -3.64
CA GLY A 266 5.08 12.47 -3.28
C GLY A 266 6.20 13.04 -4.17
N ALA A 267 5.95 13.19 -5.47
CA ALA A 267 6.87 13.82 -6.41
C ALA A 267 7.08 15.32 -6.11
N LEU A 268 6.00 16.04 -5.78
CA LEU A 268 6.06 17.45 -5.41
C LEU A 268 6.84 17.68 -4.10
N GLU A 269 6.58 16.87 -3.07
CA GLU A 269 7.32 16.90 -1.80
C GLU A 269 8.83 16.69 -2.02
N TRP A 270 9.20 15.74 -2.90
CA TRP A 270 10.60 15.50 -3.25
C TRP A 270 11.25 16.69 -3.98
N ALA A 271 10.53 17.31 -4.92
CA ALA A 271 11.01 18.47 -5.66
C ALA A 271 11.20 19.70 -4.74
N LEU A 272 10.26 19.93 -3.83
CA LEU A 272 10.31 21.04 -2.85
C LEU A 272 11.37 20.82 -1.76
N GLY A 273 11.68 19.58 -1.40
CA GLY A 273 12.67 19.24 -0.38
C GLY A 273 14.14 19.51 -0.75
N GLY A 274 14.45 20.02 -1.95
CA GLY A 274 15.82 20.25 -2.43
C GLY A 274 16.00 21.51 -3.28
N ARG A 275 17.17 21.67 -3.91
CA ARG A 275 17.45 22.76 -4.88
C ARG A 275 16.85 22.47 -6.28
N ARG A 276 15.66 21.89 -6.32
CA ARG A 276 14.94 21.44 -7.53
C ARG A 276 13.73 22.33 -7.83
N GLY A 277 13.87 23.63 -7.58
CA GLY A 277 12.77 24.59 -7.69
C GLY A 277 12.14 24.64 -9.08
N GLU A 278 12.92 24.39 -10.14
CA GLU A 278 12.39 24.36 -11.51
C GLU A 278 11.46 23.16 -11.75
N GLU A 279 11.86 21.95 -11.32
CA GLU A 279 11.02 20.74 -11.43
C GLU A 279 9.75 20.87 -10.59
N GLY A 280 9.86 21.43 -9.38
CA GLY A 280 8.72 21.69 -8.50
C GLY A 280 7.74 22.70 -9.10
N LEU A 281 8.25 23.81 -9.65
CA LEU A 281 7.43 24.82 -10.34
C LEU A 281 6.76 24.24 -11.59
N GLN A 282 7.46 23.41 -12.35
CA GLN A 282 6.91 22.77 -13.54
C GLN A 282 5.78 21.79 -13.17
N LEU A 283 5.99 20.97 -12.14
CA LEU A 283 4.97 20.04 -11.64
C LEU A 283 3.74 20.79 -11.10
N ALA A 284 3.95 21.81 -10.25
CA ALA A 284 2.87 22.63 -9.72
C ALA A 284 2.10 23.37 -10.83
N GLY A 285 2.81 23.89 -11.84
CA GLY A 285 2.21 24.53 -13.01
C GLY A 285 1.34 23.57 -13.83
N ALA A 286 1.83 22.35 -14.07
CA ALA A 286 1.10 21.31 -14.81
C ALA A 286 -0.15 20.83 -14.04
N MET A 287 -0.07 20.73 -12.71
CA MET A 287 -1.16 20.28 -11.83
C MET A 287 -2.18 21.37 -11.50
N GLY A 288 -1.86 22.65 -11.71
CA GLY A 288 -2.69 23.78 -11.29
C GLY A 288 -4.15 23.72 -11.81
N ARG A 289 -4.36 23.24 -13.04
CA ARG A 289 -5.71 23.10 -13.61
C ARG A 289 -6.47 21.92 -13.00
N PHE A 290 -5.80 20.80 -12.74
CA PHE A 290 -6.39 19.66 -12.05
C PHE A 290 -6.89 20.06 -10.66
N TRP A 291 -6.04 20.71 -9.87
CA TRP A 291 -6.42 21.21 -8.53
C TRP A 291 -7.56 22.23 -8.57
N TRP A 292 -7.59 23.11 -9.58
CA TRP A 292 -8.69 24.06 -9.75
C TRP A 292 -10.02 23.38 -10.07
N ILE A 293 -10.01 22.31 -10.87
CA ILE A 293 -11.23 21.56 -11.27
C ILE A 293 -11.76 20.69 -10.12
N HIS A 294 -10.89 20.07 -9.32
CA HIS A 294 -11.28 19.16 -8.23
C HIS A 294 -11.40 19.85 -6.86
N GLY A 295 -11.13 21.15 -6.76
CA GLY A 295 -11.33 21.91 -5.52
C GLY A 295 -10.22 21.73 -4.47
N HIS A 296 -9.08 21.13 -4.82
CA HIS A 296 -7.88 21.01 -3.98
C HIS A 296 -7.08 22.33 -3.89
N LEU A 297 -7.76 23.44 -3.57
CA LEU A 297 -7.19 24.78 -3.54
C LEU A 297 -6.25 25.07 -2.35
N THR A 298 -6.15 24.14 -1.40
CA THR A 298 -5.19 24.23 -0.28
C THR A 298 -3.77 23.84 -0.69
N GLU A 299 -3.58 22.85 -1.57
CA GLU A 299 -2.24 22.42 -2.01
C GLU A 299 -1.59 23.43 -3.00
N GLY A 300 -2.38 24.06 -3.88
CA GLY A 300 -1.88 25.07 -4.83
C GLY A 300 -1.48 26.42 -4.22
N ARG A 301 -1.64 26.60 -2.90
CA ARG A 301 -1.27 27.83 -2.17
C ARG A 301 0.00 27.70 -1.32
N GLU A 302 0.48 26.49 -1.08
CA GLU A 302 1.70 26.24 -0.28
C GLU A 302 2.93 25.88 -1.14
N GLY A 303 2.78 25.86 -2.47
CA GLY A 303 3.87 25.74 -3.44
C GLY A 303 4.50 27.08 -3.87
#